data_AF-A0A481U7K1-F1
#
_entry.id   AF-A0A481U7K1-F1
#
_cell.length_a   1.000
_cell.length_b   1.000
_cell.length_c   1.000
_cell.angle_alpha   90.00
_cell.angle_beta   90.00
_cell.angle_gamma   90.00
#
_symmetry.space_group_name_H-M   'P 1'
#
loop_
_entity.id
_entity.type
_entity.pdbx_description
1 polymer ?
#
loop_
_entity_poly.entity_id
_entity_poly.type
_entity_poly.pdbx_seq_one_letter_code
_entity_poly.pdbx_strand_id
1 'polypeptide(L)' 'AVGKVLPELNGKLTGMAFRVPAPNVSVVDLTCRLEKSASYEDVKAAVRYASEGPLKGILGYTDEDVVSTDFLGDS' A
#
# COMPACT_ATOMS: atom_id res chain seq x y z
N ALA A 1 9.84 -12.16 -0.55
CA ALA A 1 9.95 -11.30 -1.75
C ALA A 1 10.32 -9.87 -1.35
N VAL A 2 9.48 -9.17 -0.58
CA VAL A 2 9.79 -7.82 -0.04
C VAL A 2 11.13 -7.81 0.71
N GLY A 3 11.37 -8.77 1.60
CA GLY A 3 12.65 -8.88 2.33
C GLY A 3 13.91 -9.10 1.47
N LYS A 4 13.78 -9.40 0.17
CA LYS A 4 14.92 -9.45 -0.75
C LYS A 4 15.24 -8.08 -1.35
N VAL A 5 14.23 -7.24 -1.54
CA VAL A 5 14.36 -5.88 -2.09
C VAL A 5 14.63 -4.86 -0.97
N LEU A 6 14.08 -5.10 0.21
CA LEU A 6 14.28 -4.35 1.45
C LEU A 6 14.83 -5.29 2.53
N PRO A 7 16.16 -5.50 2.59
CA PRO A 7 16.80 -6.45 3.51
C PRO A 7 16.42 -6.25 4.99
N GLU A 8 16.14 -5.02 5.40
CA GLU A 8 15.72 -4.66 6.75
C GLU A 8 14.34 -5.22 7.16
N LEU A 9 13.54 -5.64 6.19
CA LEU A 9 12.25 -6.30 6.37
C LEU A 9 12.32 -7.82 6.22
N ASN A 10 13.51 -8.39 6.03
CA ASN A 10 13.66 -9.82 5.84
C ASN A 10 13.20 -10.62 7.07
N GLY A 11 12.34 -11.61 6.84
CA GLY A 11 11.73 -12.44 7.89
C GLY A 11 10.64 -11.76 8.73
N LYS A 12 10.35 -10.46 8.52
CA LYS A 12 9.36 -9.72 9.32
C LYS A 12 7.96 -9.68 8.72
N LEU A 13 7.83 -9.97 7.42
CA LEU A 13 6.57 -9.89 6.70
C LEU A 13 6.21 -11.24 6.08
N THR A 14 4.95 -11.62 6.25
CA THR A 14 4.29 -12.75 5.58
C THR A 14 2.87 -12.33 5.24
N GLY A 15 2.16 -13.10 4.42
CA GLY A 15 0.80 -12.78 4.02
C GLY A 15 0.05 -13.96 3.45
N MET A 16 -1.24 -13.78 3.25
CA MET A 16 -2.14 -14.71 2.57
C MET A 16 -2.98 -13.96 1.53
N ALA A 17 -3.64 -14.69 0.65
CA ALA A 17 -4.49 -14.10 -0.38
C ALA A 17 -5.84 -14.81 -0.43
N PHE A 18 -6.90 -14.01 -0.60
CA PHE A 18 -8.24 -14.48 -0.93
C PHE A 18 -8.53 -14.15 -2.39
N ARG A 19 -9.01 -15.14 -3.15
CA ARG A 19 -9.48 -14.92 -4.52
C ARG A 19 -10.98 -14.68 -4.47
N VAL A 20 -11.41 -13.60 -5.14
CA VAL A 20 -12.81 -13.21 -5.23
C VAL A 20 -13.24 -13.15 -6.70
N PRO A 21 -14.54 -13.19 -7.03
CA PRO A 21 -15.04 -13.15 -8.40
C PRO A 21 -14.95 -11.74 -9.06
N ALA A 22 -13.76 -11.15 -9.08
CA ALA A 22 -13.46 -9.91 -9.78
C ALA A 22 -12.50 -10.19 -10.95
N PRO A 23 -12.78 -9.70 -12.17
CA PRO A 23 -11.95 -10.02 -13.34
C PRO A 23 -10.58 -9.32 -13.30
N ASN A 24 -10.49 -8.15 -12.66
CA ASN A 24 -9.29 -7.36 -12.55
C ASN A 24 -9.35 -6.44 -11.32
N VAL A 25 -8.20 -5.86 -10.96
CA VAL A 25 -7.92 -5.07 -9.77
C VAL A 25 -7.91 -5.92 -8.49
N SER A 26 -7.02 -5.57 -7.57
CA SER A 26 -6.80 -6.26 -6.30
C SER A 26 -6.42 -5.24 -5.24
N VAL A 27 -6.51 -5.64 -3.97
CA VAL A 27 -6.20 -4.77 -2.83
C VAL A 27 -5.21 -5.47 -1.91
N VAL A 28 -4.30 -4.69 -1.34
CA VAL A 28 -3.40 -5.13 -0.27
C VAL A 28 -3.91 -4.55 1.04
N ASP A 29 -4.21 -5.42 2.01
CA ASP A 29 -4.48 -5.04 3.39
C ASP A 29 -3.23 -5.35 4.25
N LEU A 30 -2.52 -4.29 4.66
CA LEU A 30 -1.30 -4.40 5.45
C LEU A 30 -1.58 -4.03 6.90
N THR A 31 -1.67 -5.04 7.77
CA THR A 31 -1.61 -4.84 9.21
C THR A 31 -0.18 -5.04 9.71
N CYS A 32 0.40 -4.02 10.34
CA CYS A 32 1.76 -4.09 10.89
C CYS A 32 1.86 -3.37 12.24
N ARG A 33 2.88 -3.73 13.03
CA ARG A 33 3.21 -3.05 14.28
C ARG A 33 4.41 -2.13 14.05
N LEU A 34 4.22 -0.84 14.31
CA LEU A 34 5.27 0.15 14.19
C LEU A 34 6.18 0.15 15.43
N GLU A 35 7.46 0.45 15.23
CA GLU A 35 8.42 0.64 16.33
C GLU A 35 8.17 1.97 17.06
N LYS A 36 7.91 3.03 16.30
CA LYS A 36 7.50 4.34 16.81
C LYS A 36 5.99 4.48 16.63
N SER A 37 5.31 4.89 17.70
CA SER A 37 3.89 5.20 17.63
C SER A 37 3.65 6.34 16.64
N ALA A 38 2.61 6.19 15.82
CA ALA A 38 2.15 7.20 14.88
C ALA A 38 0.61 7.22 14.91
N SER A 39 0.02 8.39 14.70
CA SER A 39 -1.42 8.48 14.47
C SER A 39 -1.77 8.07 13.03
N TYR A 40 -3.05 7.83 12.78
CA TYR A 40 -3.54 7.57 11.42
C TYR A 40 -3.24 8.73 10.47
N GLU A 41 -3.36 9.97 10.95
CA GLU A 41 -3.07 11.17 10.19
C GLU A 41 -1.58 11.27 9.82
N ASP A 42 -0.67 10.91 10.74
CA ASP A 42 0.77 10.89 10.46
C ASP A 42 1.11 9.90 9.34
N VAL A 43 0.50 8.72 9.36
CA VAL A 43 0.71 7.70 8.32
C VAL A 43 0.18 8.17 6.98
N LYS A 44 -1.06 8.69 6.92
CA LYS A 44 -1.63 9.26 5.68
C LYS A 44 -0.76 10.37 5.11
N ALA A 45 -0.32 11.30 5.95
CA ALA A 45 0.54 12.40 5.53
C ALA A 45 1.88 11.90 4.96
N ALA A 46 2.49 10.87 5.56
CA ALA A 46 3.72 10.27 5.06
C ALA A 46 3.54 9.58 3.70
N VAL A 47 2.44 8.84 3.52
CA VAL A 47 2.12 8.17 2.25
C VAL A 47 1.85 9.20 1.15
N ARG A 48 1.07 10.24 1.45
CA ARG A 48 0.78 11.33 0.52
C ARG A 48 2.03 12.09 0.10
N TYR A 49 2.90 12.43 1.06
CA TYR A 49 4.18 13.05 0.75
C TYR A 49 5.04 12.16 -0.15
N ALA A 50 5.09 10.85 0.12
CA ALA A 50 5.83 9.91 -0.70
C ALA A 50 5.27 9.80 -2.14
N SER A 51 3.94 9.75 -2.30
CA SER A 51 3.28 9.68 -3.61
C SER A 51 3.47 10.96 -4.44
N GLU A 52 3.45 12.12 -3.80
CA GLU A 52 3.62 13.41 -4.48
C GLU A 52 5.10 13.76 -4.73
N GLY A 53 6.03 13.09 -4.04
CA GLY A 53 7.47 13.35 -4.08
C GLY A 53 8.29 12.15 -4.59
N PRO A 54 9.06 11.49 -3.71
CA PRO A 54 10.09 10.52 -4.11
C PRO A 54 9.57 9.28 -4.85
N LEU A 55 8.30 8.93 -4.71
CA LEU A 55 7.66 7.78 -5.36
C LEU A 55 6.64 8.20 -6.41
N LYS A 56 6.71 9.45 -6.90
CA LYS A 56 5.79 9.94 -7.92
C LYS A 56 5.84 9.09 -9.19
N GLY A 57 4.66 8.67 -9.65
CA GLY A 57 4.49 7.78 -10.80
C GLY A 57 4.67 6.29 -10.47
N ILE A 58 4.88 5.93 -9.20
CA ILE A 58 4.93 4.55 -8.71
C ILE A 58 3.91 4.34 -7.58
N LEU A 59 3.76 5.34 -6.70
CA LEU A 59 2.78 5.36 -5.62
C LEU A 59 1.74 6.45 -5.89
N GLY A 60 0.46 6.07 -5.91
CA GLY A 60 -0.69 6.98 -5.90
C GLY A 60 -1.30 7.13 -4.52
N TYR A 61 -2.11 8.17 -4.33
CA TYR A 61 -2.86 8.43 -3.10
C TYR A 61 -4.22 9.03 -3.44
N THR A 62 -5.28 8.59 -2.77
CA THR A 62 -6.64 9.13 -2.90
C THR A 62 -7.34 9.16 -1.55
N ASP A 63 -8.15 10.21 -1.34
CA ASP A 63 -9.05 10.38 -0.19
C ASP A 63 -10.54 10.22 -0.61
N GLU A 64 -10.79 9.77 -1.85
CA GLU A 64 -12.14 9.60 -2.39
C GLU A 64 -12.73 8.22 -2.07
N ASP A 65 -14.06 8.12 -2.01
CA ASP A 65 -14.79 6.87 -1.78
C ASP A 65 -14.82 6.01 -3.07
N VAL A 66 -13.68 5.42 -3.39
CA VAL A 66 -13.43 4.64 -4.61
C VAL A 66 -13.76 3.14 -4.47
N VAL A 67 -14.00 2.49 -5.60
CA VAL A 67 -14.18 1.04 -5.72
C VAL A 67 -13.20 0.44 -6.73
N SER A 68 -13.13 -0.89 -6.83
CA SER A 68 -12.12 -1.58 -7.65
C SER A 68 -12.14 -1.16 -9.13
N THR A 69 -13.30 -0.86 -9.70
CA THR A 69 -13.42 -0.49 -11.11
C THR A 69 -12.81 0.87 -11.44
N ASP A 70 -12.68 1.76 -10.45
CA ASP A 70 -12.14 3.11 -10.65
C ASP A 70 -10.63 3.08 -10.92
N PHE A 71 -9.96 1.97 -10.56
CA PHE A 71 -8.53 1.75 -10.80
C PHE A 71 -8.24 0.92 -12.06
N LEU A 72 -9.23 0.65 -12.91
CA LEU A 72 -9.01 -0.05 -14.18
C LEU A 72 -8.20 0.84 -15.14
N GLY A 73 -7.01 0.38 -15.52
CA GLY A 73 -6.13 1.10 -16.45
C GLY A 73 -5.24 2.16 -15.78
N ASP A 74 -5.22 2.20 -14.45
CA ASP A 74 -4.22 2.95 -13.68
C ASP A 74 -2.80 2.41 -13.98
N SER A 75 -1.82 3.31 -14.09
CA SER A 75 -0.48 3.04 -14.62
C SER A 75 0.63 3.57 -13.72
#